data_AF-A0A520XB17-F1
#
_entry.id   AF-A0A520XB17-F1
#
_cell.length_a   1.000
_cell.length_b   1.000
_cell.length_c   1.000
_cell.angle_alpha   90.00
_cell.angle_beta   90.00
_cell.angle_gamma   90.00
#
_symmetry.space_group_name_H-M   'P 1'
#
loop_
_entity.id
_entity.type
_entity.pdbx_description
1 polymer ?
#
loop_
_entity_poly.entity_id
_entity_poly.type
_entity_poly.pdbx_seq_one_letter_code
_entity_poly.pdbx_strand_id
1 'polypeptide(L)'
;MQQIGIELKVLNLICEIAEEIENNHAEFNERYLHHFFSNKLQNIISPINLYGNISETILHPEWPTYKETSGITCSKYKNSNVGKNGMGGHIDFAIGEYKKPHIGIEFKLSNNWNNDGMVFDFLKLMDKKNPFKTSLSLAIILREKKLSKNGYLHDLVNHYNSSISEAKKRLGTNLCGAERKLYFIITEVETNNNKRYGRRHFIYIKDKFEKIEDGNRLLQSLIQLYSINS
;
A
#
# COMPACT_ATOMS: atom_id res chain seq x y z
N MET A 1 -1.79 -24.16 -0.03
CA MET A 1 -1.59 -23.99 -1.49
C MET A 1 -2.41 -22.85 -2.11
N GLN A 2 -3.66 -22.58 -1.70
CA GLN A 2 -4.47 -21.46 -2.24
C GLN A 2 -3.97 -20.03 -1.90
N GLN A 3 -3.28 -19.83 -0.77
CA GLN A 3 -2.94 -18.49 -0.24
C GLN A 3 -1.88 -17.74 -1.06
N ILE A 4 -0.90 -18.44 -1.64
CA ILE A 4 0.10 -17.85 -2.56
C ILE A 4 -0.60 -17.32 -3.82
N GLY A 5 -1.70 -17.97 -4.25
CA GLY A 5 -2.47 -17.54 -5.40
C GLY A 5 -3.19 -16.21 -5.19
N ILE A 6 -3.79 -15.98 -4.01
CA ILE A 6 -4.52 -14.73 -3.72
C ILE A 6 -3.53 -13.56 -3.56
N GLU A 7 -2.44 -13.77 -2.82
CA GLU A 7 -1.41 -12.74 -2.63
C GLU A 7 -0.87 -12.24 -3.97
N LEU A 8 -0.47 -13.16 -4.86
CA LEU A 8 0.09 -12.82 -6.17
C LEU A 8 -0.94 -12.13 -7.07
N LYS A 9 -2.20 -12.56 -7.02
CA LYS A 9 -3.30 -11.92 -7.76
C LYS A 9 -3.55 -10.48 -7.30
N VAL A 10 -3.55 -10.23 -5.99
CA VAL A 10 -3.72 -8.89 -5.42
C VAL A 10 -2.52 -8.02 -5.76
N LEU A 11 -1.30 -8.54 -5.61
CA LEU A 11 -0.09 -7.81 -5.98
C LEU A 11 -0.10 -7.46 -7.47
N ASN A 12 -0.45 -8.40 -8.35
CA ASN A 12 -0.58 -8.15 -9.79
C ASN A 12 -1.57 -7.01 -10.06
N LEU A 13 -2.75 -7.02 -9.43
CA LEU A 13 -3.72 -5.95 -9.59
C LEU A 13 -3.18 -4.59 -9.16
N ILE A 14 -2.43 -4.52 -8.04
CA ILE A 14 -1.80 -3.25 -7.61
C ILE A 14 -0.75 -2.80 -8.63
N CYS A 15 0.03 -3.72 -9.19
CA CYS A 15 1.00 -3.44 -10.24
C CYS A 15 0.31 -2.90 -11.50
N GLU A 16 -0.78 -3.54 -11.93
CA GLU A 16 -1.58 -3.11 -13.09
C GLU A 16 -2.14 -1.70 -12.85
N ILE A 17 -2.71 -1.43 -11.68
CA ILE A 17 -3.17 -0.08 -11.30
C ILE A 17 -2.02 0.92 -11.40
N ALA A 18 -0.86 0.61 -10.83
CA ALA A 18 0.31 1.48 -10.89
C ALA A 18 0.76 1.73 -12.34
N GLU A 19 0.80 0.70 -13.19
CA GLU A 19 1.24 0.78 -14.58
C GLU A 19 0.24 1.49 -15.50
N GLU A 20 -1.05 1.40 -15.22
CA GLU A 20 -2.12 1.91 -16.09
C GLU A 20 -2.66 3.27 -15.64
N ILE A 21 -2.34 3.72 -14.44
CA ILE A 21 -2.90 4.97 -13.91
C ILE A 21 -2.49 6.18 -14.75
N GLU A 22 -3.51 6.87 -15.25
CA GLU A 22 -3.40 8.14 -15.94
C GLU A 22 -4.26 9.16 -15.20
N ASN A 23 -3.73 10.36 -15.01
CA ASN A 23 -4.53 11.44 -14.48
C ASN A 23 -5.08 12.29 -15.61
N ASN A 24 -6.25 11.88 -16.12
CA ASN A 24 -6.92 12.59 -17.22
C ASN A 24 -7.96 13.61 -16.72
N HIS A 25 -8.20 13.72 -15.41
CA HIS A 25 -9.28 14.56 -14.86
C HIS A 25 -8.93 15.19 -13.50
N ALA A 26 -9.31 16.46 -13.32
CA ALA A 26 -9.10 17.20 -12.07
C ALA A 26 -9.81 16.60 -10.84
N GLU A 27 -10.81 15.74 -11.06
CA GLU A 27 -11.63 15.11 -10.01
C GLU A 27 -11.03 13.81 -9.48
N PHE A 28 -9.96 13.29 -10.12
CA PHE A 28 -9.32 12.06 -9.73
C PHE A 28 -8.74 12.18 -8.31
N ASN A 29 -9.26 11.35 -7.40
CA ASN A 29 -8.91 11.35 -5.98
C ASN A 29 -8.76 9.92 -5.45
N GLU A 30 -8.27 9.77 -4.22
CA GLU A 30 -7.99 8.48 -3.58
C GLU A 30 -9.23 7.56 -3.51
N ARG A 31 -10.43 8.11 -3.37
CA ARG A 31 -11.67 7.30 -3.33
C ARG A 31 -11.94 6.60 -4.66
N TYR A 32 -11.56 7.20 -5.80
CA TYR A 32 -11.65 6.52 -7.09
C TYR A 32 -10.71 5.32 -7.17
N LEU A 33 -9.51 5.40 -6.59
CA LEU A 33 -8.60 4.25 -6.49
C LEU A 33 -9.25 3.13 -5.67
N HIS A 34 -9.89 3.46 -4.56
CA HIS A 34 -10.56 2.49 -3.69
C HIS A 34 -11.70 1.77 -4.43
N HIS A 35 -12.53 2.53 -5.16
CA HIS A 35 -13.61 1.96 -5.96
C HIS A 35 -13.09 1.11 -7.12
N PHE A 36 -12.09 1.59 -7.85
CA PHE A 36 -11.51 0.85 -8.95
C PHE A 36 -10.87 -0.46 -8.48
N PHE A 37 -10.05 -0.40 -7.41
CA PHE A 37 -9.43 -1.56 -6.81
C PHE A 37 -10.47 -2.59 -6.36
N SER A 38 -11.46 -2.16 -5.56
CA SER A 38 -12.50 -3.06 -5.06
C SER A 38 -13.33 -3.69 -6.19
N ASN A 39 -13.68 -2.92 -7.24
CA ASN A 39 -14.38 -3.45 -8.42
C ASN A 39 -13.55 -4.50 -9.16
N LYS A 40 -12.27 -4.21 -9.45
CA LYS A 40 -11.40 -5.16 -10.15
C LYS A 40 -11.14 -6.40 -9.32
N LEU A 41 -10.92 -6.25 -8.02
CA LEU A 41 -10.68 -7.36 -7.10
C LEU A 41 -11.90 -8.31 -7.03
N GLN A 42 -13.12 -7.79 -7.17
CA GLN A 42 -14.33 -8.61 -7.20
C GLN A 42 -14.32 -9.65 -8.33
N ASN A 43 -13.81 -9.28 -9.49
CA ASN A 43 -13.69 -10.17 -10.64
C ASN A 43 -12.60 -11.24 -10.47
N ILE A 44 -11.71 -11.10 -9.50
CA ILE A 44 -10.53 -11.97 -9.33
C ILE A 44 -10.76 -13.02 -8.24
N ILE A 45 -11.43 -12.64 -7.14
CA ILE A 45 -11.55 -13.49 -5.94
C ILE A 45 -12.96 -13.54 -5.30
N SER A 46 -14.01 -12.99 -5.94
CA SER A 46 -15.38 -12.92 -5.37
C SER A 46 -15.43 -12.59 -3.86
N PRO A 47 -14.87 -11.46 -3.43
CA PRO A 47 -14.45 -11.25 -2.06
C PRO A 47 -15.52 -10.73 -1.09
N ILE A 48 -16.68 -10.30 -1.59
CA ILE A 48 -17.77 -9.77 -0.77
C ILE A 48 -18.99 -10.67 -0.94
N ASN A 49 -19.51 -11.19 0.17
CA ASN A 49 -20.74 -11.96 0.19
C ASN A 49 -21.80 -11.24 1.06
N LEU A 50 -22.73 -10.53 0.40
CA LEU A 50 -23.80 -9.78 1.08
C LEU A 50 -25.06 -10.62 1.34
N TYR A 51 -25.23 -11.74 0.64
CA TYR A 51 -26.48 -12.51 0.63
C TYR A 51 -26.33 -13.97 1.06
N GLY A 52 -25.10 -14.41 1.32
CA GLY A 52 -24.75 -15.76 1.75
C GLY A 52 -24.05 -15.78 3.11
N ASN A 53 -23.20 -16.78 3.33
CA ASN A 53 -22.48 -16.90 4.58
C ASN A 53 -21.41 -15.80 4.68
N ILE A 54 -21.60 -14.86 5.62
CA ILE A 54 -20.69 -13.73 5.81
C ILE A 54 -19.25 -14.17 6.13
N SER A 55 -19.04 -15.40 6.63
CA SER A 55 -17.70 -15.95 6.84
C SER A 55 -16.91 -16.18 5.54
N GLU A 56 -17.58 -16.15 4.39
CA GLU A 56 -16.97 -16.22 3.06
C GLU A 56 -16.53 -14.84 2.54
N THR A 57 -16.94 -13.75 3.21
CA THR A 57 -16.43 -12.42 2.91
C THR A 57 -14.98 -12.33 3.32
N ILE A 58 -14.12 -12.11 2.33
CA ILE A 58 -12.67 -12.02 2.51
C ILE A 58 -12.11 -10.63 2.26
N LEU A 59 -12.87 -9.68 1.71
CA LEU A 59 -12.44 -8.27 1.61
C LEU A 59 -13.15 -7.42 2.67
N HIS A 60 -12.35 -6.71 3.45
CA HIS A 60 -12.81 -5.84 4.52
C HIS A 60 -12.30 -4.41 4.25
N PRO A 61 -13.14 -3.53 3.68
CA PRO A 61 -12.83 -2.11 3.55
C PRO A 61 -12.71 -1.43 4.92
N GLU A 62 -11.88 -0.40 5.00
CA GLU A 62 -11.69 0.44 6.20
C GLU A 62 -11.40 -0.41 7.46
N TRP A 63 -10.44 -1.32 7.34
CA TRP A 63 -10.09 -2.24 8.41
C TRP A 63 -9.51 -1.49 9.62
N PRO A 64 -10.16 -1.55 10.80
CA PRO A 64 -9.66 -0.84 11.97
C PRO A 64 -8.46 -1.57 12.56
N THR A 65 -7.44 -0.83 13.00
CA THR A 65 -6.35 -1.41 13.80
C THR A 65 -6.76 -1.63 15.25
N TYR A 66 -7.87 -1.04 15.69
CA TYR A 66 -8.46 -1.31 17.00
C TYR A 66 -9.96 -0.99 16.97
N LYS A 67 -10.79 -1.95 17.37
CA LYS A 67 -12.23 -1.81 17.50
C LYS A 67 -12.77 -2.86 18.48
N GLU A 68 -13.06 -2.40 19.71
CA GLU A 68 -13.48 -3.27 20.82
C GLU A 68 -14.77 -4.03 20.53
N THR A 69 -15.76 -3.39 19.92
CA THR A 69 -17.07 -3.99 19.61
C THR A 69 -16.97 -5.19 18.67
N SER A 70 -15.96 -5.24 17.81
CA SER A 70 -15.70 -6.35 16.89
C SER A 70 -14.55 -7.25 17.36
N GLY A 71 -14.05 -7.06 18.58
CA GLY A 71 -12.97 -7.85 19.16
C GLY A 71 -11.59 -7.59 18.56
N ILE A 72 -11.42 -6.53 17.75
CA ILE A 72 -10.13 -6.19 17.13
C ILE A 72 -9.30 -5.39 18.14
N THR A 73 -8.21 -5.96 18.61
CA THR A 73 -7.40 -5.43 19.73
C THR A 73 -5.95 -5.13 19.35
N CYS A 74 -5.69 -4.78 18.08
CA CYS A 74 -4.34 -4.44 17.62
C CYS A 74 -3.92 -3.03 18.14
N SER A 75 -3.36 -2.18 17.28
CA SER A 75 -2.74 -0.94 17.74
C SER A 75 -3.68 0.26 17.79
N LYS A 76 -3.42 1.09 18.80
CA LYS A 76 -3.97 2.44 18.95
C LYS A 76 -2.86 3.45 18.66
N TYR A 77 -3.22 4.55 18.02
CA TYR A 77 -2.31 5.61 17.64
C TYR A 77 -2.77 6.98 18.17
N LYS A 78 -1.82 7.78 18.65
CA LYS A 78 -2.04 9.17 19.08
C LYS A 78 -0.91 10.02 18.50
N ASN A 79 -1.24 11.10 17.81
CA ASN A 79 -0.25 11.97 17.15
C ASN A 79 0.74 11.17 16.31
N SER A 80 0.24 10.21 15.52
CA SER A 80 1.04 9.32 14.67
C SER A 80 2.13 8.54 15.41
N ASN A 81 1.87 8.16 16.67
CA ASN A 81 2.70 7.27 17.49
C ASN A 81 1.84 6.16 18.10
N VAL A 82 2.40 4.96 18.29
CA VAL A 82 1.71 3.87 18.99
C VAL A 82 1.52 4.25 20.46
N GLY A 83 0.29 4.17 20.97
CA GLY A 83 0.00 4.60 22.33
C GLY A 83 -1.31 4.03 22.90
N LYS A 84 -1.27 3.63 24.17
CA LYS A 84 -2.43 3.03 24.88
C LYS A 84 -3.66 3.95 24.93
N ASN A 85 -3.43 5.27 24.91
CA ASN A 85 -4.47 6.31 24.95
C ASN A 85 -4.80 6.87 23.55
N GLY A 86 -4.42 6.16 22.49
CA GLY A 86 -4.74 6.52 21.11
C GLY A 86 -6.08 5.96 20.64
N MET A 87 -6.38 6.18 19.36
CA MET A 87 -7.52 5.60 18.66
C MET A 87 -7.06 4.55 17.66
N GLY A 88 -7.97 3.65 17.26
CA GLY A 88 -7.70 2.78 16.11
C GLY A 88 -7.47 3.64 14.87
N GLY A 89 -6.42 3.33 14.11
CA GLY A 89 -6.31 3.76 12.72
C GLY A 89 -7.20 2.92 11.82
N HIS A 90 -7.31 3.31 10.57
CA HIS A 90 -7.99 2.54 9.53
C HIS A 90 -7.00 2.25 8.41
N ILE A 91 -7.04 1.01 7.93
CA ILE A 91 -6.31 0.52 6.76
C ILE A 91 -7.34 0.38 5.64
N ASP A 92 -7.05 0.91 4.46
CA ASP A 92 -8.05 1.00 3.39
C ASP A 92 -8.70 -0.34 3.07
N PHE A 93 -7.89 -1.41 3.00
CA PHE A 93 -8.39 -2.76 2.83
C PHE A 93 -7.60 -3.80 3.62
N ALA A 94 -8.33 -4.79 4.13
CA ALA A 94 -7.76 -6.04 4.61
C ALA A 94 -8.36 -7.23 3.84
N ILE A 95 -7.53 -8.21 3.47
CA ILE A 95 -7.97 -9.42 2.76
C ILE A 95 -7.68 -10.68 3.58
N GLY A 96 -8.69 -11.54 3.73
CA GLY A 96 -8.65 -12.82 4.44
C GLY A 96 -9.83 -13.01 5.38
N GLU A 97 -9.73 -14.00 6.26
CA GLU A 97 -10.72 -14.23 7.31
C GLU A 97 -10.84 -13.00 8.21
N TYR A 98 -12.07 -12.60 8.56
CA TYR A 98 -12.30 -11.43 9.42
C TYR A 98 -11.49 -11.46 10.72
N LYS A 99 -11.36 -12.63 11.37
CA LYS A 99 -10.61 -12.73 12.64
C LYS A 99 -9.11 -12.50 12.49
N LYS A 100 -8.56 -12.76 11.29
CA LYS A 100 -7.12 -12.71 11.03
C LYS A 100 -6.84 -12.49 9.54
N PRO A 101 -7.11 -11.29 9.01
CA PRO A 101 -6.76 -10.99 7.63
C PRO A 101 -5.25 -11.11 7.43
N HIS A 102 -4.84 -11.56 6.25
CA HIS A 102 -3.45 -11.88 5.96
C HIS A 102 -2.77 -10.85 5.05
N ILE A 103 -3.55 -10.05 4.31
CA ILE A 103 -3.04 -8.94 3.48
C ILE A 103 -3.64 -7.64 4.01
N GLY A 104 -2.81 -6.62 4.24
CA GLY A 104 -3.23 -5.24 4.51
C GLY A 104 -2.77 -4.32 3.38
N ILE A 105 -3.62 -3.37 2.97
CA ILE A 105 -3.41 -2.53 1.79
C ILE A 105 -3.72 -1.08 2.15
N GLU A 106 -2.80 -0.18 1.80
CA GLU A 106 -3.00 1.27 1.85
C GLU A 106 -2.80 1.87 0.45
N PHE A 107 -3.67 2.80 0.08
CA PHE A 107 -3.49 3.66 -1.07
C PHE A 107 -3.16 5.07 -0.59
N LYS A 108 -2.33 5.76 -1.38
CA LYS A 108 -2.14 7.19 -1.20
C LYS A 108 -2.18 7.88 -2.55
N LEU A 109 -2.96 8.94 -2.66
CA LEU A 109 -2.89 9.82 -3.83
C LEU A 109 -2.60 11.26 -3.38
N SER A 110 -1.58 11.86 -3.98
CA SER A 110 -1.15 13.21 -3.61
C SER A 110 -0.47 13.94 -4.76
N ASN A 111 -0.48 15.27 -4.75
CA ASN A 111 0.28 16.08 -5.72
C ASN A 111 1.76 16.25 -5.30
N ASN A 112 2.09 15.99 -4.04
CA ASN A 112 3.41 16.12 -3.46
C ASN A 112 3.60 15.10 -2.33
N TRP A 113 4.85 14.84 -1.96
CA TRP A 113 5.16 13.95 -0.84
C TRP A 113 4.57 14.47 0.48
N ASN A 114 3.60 13.73 1.05
CA ASN A 114 3.02 14.01 2.36
C ASN A 114 3.69 13.11 3.42
N ASN A 115 4.79 13.58 4.01
CA ASN A 115 5.60 12.78 4.93
C ASN A 115 4.80 12.22 6.11
N ASP A 116 3.99 13.04 6.79
CA ASP A 116 3.25 12.58 7.98
C ASP A 116 2.17 11.56 7.62
N GLY A 117 1.48 11.76 6.50
CA GLY A 117 0.53 10.79 5.97
C GLY A 117 1.21 9.45 5.65
N MET A 118 2.33 9.50 4.92
CA MET A 118 3.09 8.31 4.53
C MET A 118 3.66 7.56 5.75
N VAL A 119 4.23 8.28 6.72
CA VAL A 119 4.69 7.68 7.98
C VAL A 119 3.55 6.96 8.67
N PHE A 120 2.36 7.58 8.74
CA PHE A 120 1.21 6.98 9.40
C PHE A 120 0.70 5.72 8.70
N ASP A 121 0.69 5.71 7.36
CA ASP A 121 0.31 4.54 6.57
C ASP A 121 1.32 3.39 6.77
N PHE A 122 2.62 3.69 6.74
CA PHE A 122 3.67 2.70 7.05
C PHE A 122 3.61 2.19 8.49
N LEU A 123 3.30 3.05 9.47
CA LEU A 123 3.10 2.62 10.85
C LEU A 123 2.03 1.55 10.96
N LYS A 124 0.88 1.73 10.30
CA LYS A 124 -0.20 0.74 10.30
C LYS A 124 0.25 -0.58 9.66
N LEU A 125 0.92 -0.52 8.51
CA LEU A 125 1.34 -1.72 7.77
C LEU A 125 2.48 -2.50 8.47
N MET A 126 3.41 -1.79 9.11
CA MET A 126 4.62 -2.37 9.71
C MET A 126 4.46 -2.74 11.19
N ASP A 127 3.32 -2.47 11.81
CA ASP A 127 3.07 -2.82 13.22
C ASP A 127 2.82 -4.32 13.39
N LYS A 128 3.65 -5.00 14.19
CA LYS A 128 3.56 -6.44 14.46
C LYS A 128 2.25 -6.88 15.11
N LYS A 129 1.51 -5.95 15.75
CA LYS A 129 0.20 -6.27 16.34
C LYS A 129 -0.89 -6.41 15.30
N ASN A 130 -0.73 -5.79 14.13
CA ASN A 130 -1.64 -6.01 13.01
C ASN A 130 -1.36 -7.39 12.39
N PRO A 131 -2.40 -8.15 12.00
CA PRO A 131 -2.30 -9.61 11.77
C PRO A 131 -1.68 -10.01 10.41
N PHE A 132 -1.28 -9.03 9.61
CA PHE A 132 -0.91 -9.27 8.22
C PHE A 132 0.39 -10.07 8.09
N LYS A 133 0.39 -10.99 7.12
CA LYS A 133 1.60 -11.64 6.60
C LYS A 133 2.21 -10.83 5.46
N THR A 134 1.36 -10.10 4.71
CA THR A 134 1.76 -9.27 3.58
C THR A 134 1.15 -7.89 3.74
N SER A 135 1.96 -6.85 3.56
CA SER A 135 1.51 -5.47 3.58
C SER A 135 1.87 -4.80 2.26
N LEU A 136 0.86 -4.22 1.63
CA LEU A 136 0.96 -3.58 0.33
C LEU A 136 0.68 -2.08 0.52
N SER A 137 1.47 -1.23 -0.10
CA SER A 137 1.20 0.20 -0.17
C SER A 137 1.38 0.65 -1.60
N LEU A 138 0.42 1.39 -2.14
CA LEU A 138 0.57 2.08 -3.42
C LEU A 138 0.42 3.58 -3.20
N ALA A 139 1.53 4.30 -3.26
CA ALA A 139 1.57 5.75 -3.22
C ALA A 139 1.70 6.31 -4.64
N ILE A 140 0.79 7.20 -5.01
CA ILE A 140 0.74 7.83 -6.32
C ILE A 140 0.96 9.32 -6.15
N ILE A 141 1.97 9.83 -6.85
CA ILE A 141 2.38 11.23 -6.80
C ILE A 141 2.12 11.85 -8.16
N LEU A 142 1.13 12.73 -8.20
CA LEU A 142 0.72 13.45 -9.39
C LEU A 142 1.61 14.67 -9.58
N ARG A 143 2.18 14.83 -10.79
CA ARG A 143 3.05 15.95 -11.17
C ARG A 143 2.44 16.75 -12.30
N GLU A 144 2.10 18.00 -12.03
CA GLU A 144 1.43 18.89 -12.98
C GLU A 144 2.19 19.17 -14.29
N LYS A 145 3.51 18.95 -14.34
CA LYS A 145 4.32 19.32 -15.52
C LYS A 145 5.28 18.23 -15.96
N LYS A 146 6.19 17.83 -15.08
CA LYS A 146 7.25 16.86 -15.40
C LYS A 146 7.58 16.00 -14.19
N LEU A 147 8.03 14.78 -14.44
CA LEU A 147 8.62 13.92 -13.43
C LEU A 147 9.81 14.61 -12.75
N SER A 148 10.06 14.20 -11.51
CA SER A 148 11.20 14.66 -10.75
C SER A 148 12.51 14.26 -11.45
N LYS A 149 13.44 15.20 -11.56
CA LYS A 149 14.77 15.01 -12.16
C LYS A 149 15.86 15.53 -11.23
N ASN A 150 17.06 14.97 -11.33
CA ASN A 150 18.26 15.39 -10.61
C ASN A 150 18.00 15.47 -9.08
N GLY A 151 18.27 16.63 -8.46
CA GLY A 151 18.06 16.85 -7.02
C GLY A 151 16.66 16.48 -6.55
N TYR A 152 15.60 16.89 -7.27
CA TYR A 152 14.22 16.57 -6.89
C TYR A 152 13.92 15.06 -6.89
N LEU A 153 14.57 14.30 -7.76
CA LEU A 153 14.46 12.84 -7.76
C LEU A 153 15.15 12.25 -6.52
N HIS A 154 16.34 12.75 -6.20
CA HIS A 154 17.07 12.34 -5.00
C HIS A 154 16.27 12.68 -3.73
N ASP A 155 15.65 13.86 -3.68
CA ASP A 155 14.80 14.30 -2.59
C ASP A 155 13.59 13.38 -2.40
N LEU A 156 12.93 12.95 -3.49
CA LEU A 156 11.82 12.00 -3.42
C LEU A 156 12.26 10.67 -2.76
N VAL A 157 13.42 10.13 -3.16
CA VAL A 157 13.99 8.91 -2.56
C VAL A 157 14.33 9.13 -1.08
N ASN A 158 14.90 10.28 -0.74
CA ASN A 158 15.24 10.64 0.63
C ASN A 158 14.00 10.78 1.51
N HIS A 159 12.96 11.43 1.01
CA HIS A 159 11.66 11.56 1.68
C HIS A 159 11.04 10.20 1.99
N TYR A 160 11.11 9.29 1.02
CA TYR A 160 10.62 7.93 1.20
C TYR A 160 11.38 7.17 2.30
N ASN A 161 12.71 7.12 2.18
CA ASN A 161 13.57 6.46 3.15
C ASN A 161 13.42 7.07 4.54
N SER A 162 13.26 8.39 4.62
CA SER A 162 12.98 9.12 5.86
C SER A 162 11.65 8.68 6.48
N SER A 163 10.57 8.59 5.68
CA SER A 163 9.27 8.13 6.18
C SER A 163 9.32 6.71 6.74
N ILE A 164 10.00 5.79 6.06
CA ILE A 164 10.19 4.42 6.58
C ILE A 164 11.03 4.40 7.84
N SER A 165 12.15 5.12 7.85
CA SER A 165 13.04 5.19 9.00
C SER A 165 12.31 5.72 10.23
N GLU A 166 11.51 6.77 10.05
CA GLU A 166 10.69 7.36 11.10
C GLU A 166 9.59 6.39 11.57
N ALA A 167 8.91 5.69 10.66
CA ALA A 167 7.93 4.66 11.03
C ALA A 167 8.58 3.54 11.86
N LYS A 168 9.74 3.01 11.43
CA LYS A 168 10.51 2.01 12.18
C LYS A 168 10.90 2.51 13.57
N LYS A 169 11.41 3.74 13.67
CA LYS A 169 11.79 4.38 14.94
C LYS A 169 10.60 4.49 15.89
N ARG A 170 9.44 4.94 15.40
CA ARG A 170 8.22 5.09 16.21
C ARG A 170 7.60 3.75 16.62
N LEU A 171 7.74 2.71 15.81
CA LEU A 171 7.31 1.36 16.17
C LEU A 171 8.22 0.74 17.23
N GLY A 172 9.53 0.94 17.12
CA GLY A 172 10.53 0.36 18.04
C GLY A 172 10.33 -1.14 18.18
N THR A 173 10.04 -1.61 19.38
CA THR A 173 9.80 -3.04 19.66
C THR A 173 8.50 -3.58 19.05
N ASN A 174 7.60 -2.73 18.56
CA ASN A 174 6.37 -3.13 17.86
C ASN A 174 6.56 -3.30 16.35
N LEU A 175 7.78 -3.14 15.81
CA LEU A 175 8.05 -3.41 14.40
C LEU A 175 7.82 -4.89 14.06
N CYS A 176 7.21 -5.17 12.91
CA CYS A 176 7.03 -6.53 12.39
C CYS A 176 8.36 -7.25 12.15
N GLY A 177 8.35 -8.58 12.25
CA GLY A 177 9.54 -9.38 11.93
C GLY A 177 9.75 -9.56 10.43
N ALA A 178 10.85 -10.22 10.08
CA ALA A 178 11.27 -10.46 8.69
C ALA A 178 10.31 -11.38 7.90
N GLU A 179 9.45 -12.11 8.60
CA GLU A 179 8.40 -12.93 7.99
C GLU A 179 7.31 -12.11 7.29
N ARG A 180 7.16 -10.82 7.64
CA ARG A 180 6.20 -9.94 6.99
C ARG A 180 6.76 -9.45 5.66
N LYS A 181 6.04 -9.75 4.57
CA LYS A 181 6.38 -9.22 3.25
C LYS A 181 5.86 -7.80 3.11
N LEU A 182 6.75 -6.85 2.81
CA LEU A 182 6.42 -5.45 2.57
C LEU A 182 6.62 -5.13 1.09
N TYR A 183 5.55 -4.76 0.40
CA TYR A 183 5.57 -4.28 -0.98
C TYR A 183 5.05 -2.86 -1.00
N PHE A 184 5.94 -1.89 -0.89
CA PHE A 184 5.55 -0.49 -0.95
C PHE A 184 6.00 0.08 -2.29
N ILE A 185 5.03 0.45 -3.10
CA ILE A 185 5.18 0.89 -4.47
C ILE A 185 4.91 2.38 -4.51
N ILE A 186 5.80 3.12 -5.16
CA ILE A 186 5.58 4.53 -5.49
C ILE A 186 5.46 4.64 -6.99
N THR A 187 4.45 5.36 -7.45
CA THR A 187 4.30 5.73 -8.85
C THR A 187 4.23 7.25 -8.98
N GLU A 188 5.16 7.83 -9.71
CA GLU A 188 5.13 9.25 -10.07
C GLU A 188 4.54 9.38 -11.49
N VAL A 189 3.52 10.22 -11.65
CA VAL A 189 2.72 10.34 -12.88
C VAL A 189 2.65 11.81 -13.32
N GLU A 190 3.03 12.10 -14.56
CA GLU A 190 2.80 13.42 -15.16
C GLU A 190 1.33 13.62 -15.55
N THR A 191 0.79 14.82 -15.34
CA THR A 191 -0.66 15.08 -15.47
C THR A 191 -1.03 16.16 -16.49
N ASN A 192 -0.12 16.60 -17.38
CA ASN A 192 -0.42 17.70 -18.32
C ASN A 192 -0.76 17.21 -19.74
N ASN A 193 -1.78 17.85 -20.34
CA ASN A 193 -2.52 17.40 -21.51
C ASN A 193 -1.69 17.35 -22.81
N ASN A 194 -1.88 16.26 -23.57
CA ASN A 194 -1.67 16.09 -25.02
C ASN A 194 -0.54 15.18 -25.52
N LYS A 195 0.33 14.59 -24.68
CA LYS A 195 1.29 13.56 -25.15
C LYS A 195 1.51 12.48 -24.09
N ARG A 196 1.85 11.28 -24.58
CA ARG A 196 2.16 10.05 -23.82
C ARG A 196 2.90 10.39 -22.52
N TYR A 197 2.24 10.15 -21.40
CA TYR A 197 2.66 10.59 -20.07
C TYR A 197 3.99 9.98 -19.64
N GLY A 198 4.86 10.78 -19.03
CA GLY A 198 5.98 10.26 -18.24
C GLY A 198 5.46 9.58 -16.98
N ARG A 199 5.86 8.33 -16.78
CA ARG A 199 5.60 7.55 -15.56
C ARG A 199 6.90 6.96 -15.05
N ARG A 200 7.03 6.84 -13.73
CA ARG A 200 8.14 6.15 -13.10
C ARG A 200 7.68 5.40 -11.87
N HIS A 201 8.26 4.22 -11.68
CA HIS A 201 7.97 3.38 -10.52
C HIS A 201 9.20 3.21 -9.65
N PHE A 202 8.94 3.11 -8.36
CA PHE A 202 9.90 2.70 -7.37
C PHE A 202 9.27 1.70 -6.42
N ILE A 203 10.09 0.84 -5.87
CA ILE A 203 9.64 -0.24 -5.00
C ILE A 203 10.54 -0.27 -3.78
N TYR A 204 9.92 -0.41 -2.63
CA TYR A 204 10.59 -0.86 -1.43
C TYR A 204 10.24 -2.30 -1.13
N ILE A 205 11.29 -3.09 -0.98
CA ILE A 205 11.24 -4.51 -0.78
C ILE A 205 12.46 -4.90 0.04
N LYS A 206 12.28 -5.73 1.08
CA LYS A 206 13.37 -6.27 1.91
C LYS A 206 14.37 -5.19 2.38
N ASP A 207 13.83 -4.08 2.90
CA ASP A 207 14.62 -2.96 3.41
C ASP A 207 15.48 -2.21 2.39
N LYS A 208 15.19 -2.38 1.09
CA LYS A 208 15.85 -1.67 0.01
C LYS A 208 14.83 -0.95 -0.86
N PHE A 209 15.22 0.23 -1.30
CA PHE A 209 14.48 1.01 -2.28
C PHE A 209 15.14 0.86 -3.64
N GLU A 210 14.37 0.43 -4.63
CA GLU A 210 14.84 0.16 -5.97
C GLU A 210 13.97 0.91 -6.99
N LYS A 211 14.64 1.63 -7.90
CA LYS A 211 13.98 2.21 -9.06
C LYS A 211 13.78 1.11 -10.09
N ILE A 212 12.58 1.00 -10.64
CA ILE A 212 12.32 0.08 -11.75
C ILE A 212 12.72 0.76 -13.06
N GLU A 213 13.56 0.10 -13.85
CA GLU A 213 13.99 0.60 -15.15
C GLU A 213 12.82 0.62 -16.15
N ASP A 214 12.82 1.62 -17.03
CA ASP A 214 11.77 1.84 -18.01
C ASP A 214 11.67 0.63 -18.97
N GLY A 215 10.47 0.05 -19.12
CA GLY A 215 10.21 -1.09 -20.00
C GLY A 215 10.07 -2.45 -19.30
N ASN A 216 10.42 -2.56 -18.01
CA ASN A 216 10.16 -3.77 -17.22
C ASN A 216 8.73 -3.75 -16.64
N ARG A 217 8.03 -4.88 -16.67
CA ARG A 217 6.75 -5.03 -15.95
C ARG A 217 7.03 -5.07 -14.44
N LEU A 218 6.36 -4.22 -13.68
CA LEU A 218 6.51 -4.04 -12.23
C LEU A 218 6.40 -5.36 -11.49
N LEU A 219 5.43 -6.19 -11.87
CA LEU A 219 5.23 -7.51 -11.25
C LEU A 219 6.43 -8.44 -11.50
N GLN A 220 7.00 -8.44 -12.72
CA GLN A 220 8.14 -9.30 -13.03
C GLN A 220 9.37 -8.88 -12.21
N SER A 221 9.62 -7.56 -12.11
CA SER A 221 10.67 -7.03 -11.24
C SER A 221 10.45 -7.42 -9.79
N LEU A 222 9.21 -7.34 -9.28
CA LEU A 222 8.88 -7.75 -7.92
C LEU A 222 9.12 -9.23 -7.66
N ILE A 223 8.67 -10.10 -8.56
CA ILE A 223 8.84 -11.55 -8.44
C ILE A 223 10.33 -11.91 -8.48
N GLN A 224 11.10 -11.29 -9.36
CA GLN A 224 12.53 -11.52 -9.47
C GLN A 224 13.27 -11.08 -8.19
N LEU A 225 12.98 -9.89 -7.68
CA LEU A 225 13.61 -9.37 -6.46
C LEU A 225 13.24 -10.18 -5.21
N TYR A 226 12.02 -10.72 -5.15
CA TYR A 226 11.63 -11.63 -4.08
C TYR A 226 12.38 -12.97 -4.18
N SER A 227 12.38 -13.58 -5.38
CA SER A 227 12.95 -14.92 -5.64
C SER A 227 14.48 -14.99 -5.48
N ILE A 228 15.21 -13.92 -5.83
CA ILE A 228 16.69 -13.89 -5.69
C ILE A 228 17.11 -13.84 -4.20
N ASN A 229 16.25 -13.32 -3.33
CA ASN A 229 16.60 -13.01 -1.95
C ASN A 229 15.86 -13.89 -0.93
N SER A 230 15.21 -14.97 -1.36
CA SER A 230 14.46 -15.95 -0.54
C SER A 230 15.19 -17.28 -0.54
#